data_AF-A0A933CYU7-F1
#
_entry.id   AF-A0A933CYU7-F1
#
_cell.length_a   1.000
_cell.length_b   1.000
_cell.length_c   1.000
_cell.angle_alpha   90.00
_cell.angle_beta   90.00
_cell.angle_gamma   90.00
#
_symmetry.space_group_name_H-M   'P 1'
#
loop_
_entity.id
_entity.type
_entity.pdbx_description
1 polymer ?
#
loop_
_entity_poly.entity_id
_entity_poly.type
_entity_poly.pdbx_seq_one_letter_code
_entity_poly.pdbx_strand_id
1 'polypeptide(L)' 'MSIEAVKTKHEEQLMRLPNVTGVGIGKKGGKEVIKVFVTHKVPESALQPQEVVPKRLEEYDTDVEEIGVVQAQT' A
#
# COMPACT_ATOMS: atom_id res chain seq x y z
N MET A 1 -6.57 -14.87 -9.03
CA MET A 1 -7.36 -14.57 -7.80
C MET A 1 -8.00 -13.20 -8.02
N SER A 2 -9.10 -12.79 -7.38
CA SER A 2 -9.57 -11.40 -7.58
C SER A 2 -8.64 -10.42 -6.86
N ILE A 3 -8.50 -9.19 -7.37
CA ILE A 3 -7.67 -8.16 -6.71
C ILE A 3 -8.14 -7.86 -5.29
N GLU A 4 -9.44 -7.98 -5.02
CA GLU A 4 -10.04 -7.84 -3.68
C GLU A 4 -9.57 -8.93 -2.71
N ALA A 5 -9.44 -10.16 -3.21
CA ALA A 5 -8.93 -11.27 -2.41
C ALA A 5 -7.42 -11.10 -2.14
N VAL A 6 -6.64 -10.62 -3.11
CA VAL A 6 -5.22 -10.32 -2.92
C VAL A 6 -5.05 -9.16 -1.93
N LYS A 7 -5.79 -8.05 -2.10
CA LYS A 7 -5.81 -6.94 -1.14
C LYS A 7 -6.07 -7.46 0.27
N THR A 8 -7.19 -8.15 0.49
CA THR A 8 -7.61 -8.61 1.82
C THR A 8 -6.59 -9.55 2.46
N LYS A 9 -5.97 -10.42 1.66
CA LYS A 9 -4.93 -11.36 2.14
C LYS A 9 -3.67 -10.63 2.63
N HIS A 10 -3.27 -9.56 1.97
CA HIS A 10 -2.03 -8.81 2.29
C HIS A 10 -2.27 -7.57 3.15
N GLU A 11 -3.54 -7.15 3.33
CA GLU A 11 -3.93 -5.92 4.04
C GLU A 11 -3.36 -5.87 5.46
N GLU A 12 -3.53 -6.93 6.24
CA GLU A 12 -3.02 -6.97 7.62
C GLU A 12 -1.50 -6.82 7.69
N GLN A 13 -0.77 -7.45 6.77
CA GLN A 13 0.69 -7.34 6.71
C GLN A 13 1.12 -5.93 6.29
N LEU A 14 0.47 -5.34 5.28
CA LEU A 14 0.79 -4.01 4.80
C LEU A 14 0.50 -2.94 5.86
N MET A 15 -0.61 -3.08 6.59
CA MET A 15 -0.99 -2.18 7.68
C MET A 15 -0.01 -2.22 8.88
N ARG A 16 0.85 -3.26 8.99
CA ARG A 16 1.92 -3.34 9.99
C ARG A 16 3.21 -2.64 9.57
N LEU A 17 3.34 -2.24 8.30
CA LEU A 17 4.51 -1.52 7.83
C LEU A 17 4.52 -0.09 8.38
N PRO A 18 5.72 0.47 8.64
CA PRO A 18 5.82 1.84 9.10
C PRO A 18 5.20 2.80 8.09
N ASN A 19 4.54 3.82 8.60
CA ASN A 19 3.90 4.90 7.84
C ASN A 19 2.67 4.50 7.02
N VAL A 20 2.29 3.22 6.92
CA VAL A 20 1.07 2.81 6.21
C VAL A 20 -0.18 3.20 6.99
N THR A 21 -1.13 3.85 6.32
CA THR A 21 -2.41 4.30 6.87
C THR A 21 -3.61 3.58 6.29
N GLY A 22 -3.47 2.98 5.11
CA GLY A 22 -4.55 2.25 4.46
C GLY A 22 -4.11 1.47 3.23
N VAL A 23 -4.93 0.51 2.82
CA VAL A 23 -4.76 -0.25 1.58
C VAL A 23 -6.06 -0.21 0.79
N GLY A 24 -5.96 0.02 -0.52
CA GLY A 24 -7.10 0.11 -1.41
C GLY A 24 -6.84 -0.53 -2.76
N ILE A 25 -7.84 -0.42 -3.64
CA ILE A 25 -7.72 -0.82 -5.04
C ILE A 25 -7.89 0.44 -5.88
N GLY A 26 -7.01 0.60 -6.86
CA GLY A 26 -7.08 1.71 -7.80
C GLY A 26 -6.78 1.24 -9.22
N LYS A 27 -6.68 2.22 -10.12
CA LYS A 27 -6.25 1.97 -11.51
C LYS A 27 -5.07 2.87 -11.85
N LYS A 28 -4.04 2.30 -12.47
CA LYS A 28 -2.85 3.00 -12.96
C LYS A 28 -2.59 2.57 -14.40
N GLY A 29 -2.59 3.53 -15.34
CA GLY A 29 -2.41 3.23 -16.76
C GLY A 29 -3.44 2.25 -17.33
N GLY A 30 -4.68 2.27 -16.82
CA GLY A 30 -5.76 1.38 -17.26
C GLY A 30 -5.74 -0.03 -16.65
N LYS A 31 -4.75 -0.36 -15.81
CA LYS A 31 -4.66 -1.64 -15.09
C LYS A 31 -5.03 -1.46 -13.62
N GLU A 32 -5.64 -2.49 -13.04
CA GLU A 32 -5.94 -2.53 -11.60
C GLU A 32 -4.65 -2.72 -10.79
N VAL A 33 -4.52 -1.95 -9.73
CA VAL A 33 -3.35 -1.92 -8.86
C VAL A 33 -3.78 -1.87 -7.40
N ILE A 34 -2.94 -2.40 -6.52
CA ILE A 34 -3.13 -2.28 -5.08
C ILE A 34 -2.54 -0.94 -4.63
N LYS A 35 -3.38 -0.05 -4.11
CA LYS A 35 -2.94 1.24 -3.57
C LYS A 35 -2.55 1.07 -2.12
N VAL A 36 -1.38 1.58 -1.74
CA VAL A 36 -0.92 1.64 -0.35
C VAL A 36 -0.78 3.11 0.01
N PHE A 37 -1.58 3.52 0.98
CA PHE A 37 -1.60 4.88 1.49
C PHE A 37 -0.63 5.00 2.66
N VAL A 38 0.22 6.03 2.63
CA VAL A 38 1.19 6.31 3.68
C VAL A 38 1.06 7.74 4.20
N THR A 39 1.46 7.96 5.45
CA THR A 39 1.54 9.30 6.04
C THR A 39 2.60 10.17 5.36
N HIS A 40 3.76 9.59 5.09
CA HIS A 40 4.88 10.24 4.41
C HIS A 40 5.78 9.20 3.72
N LYS A 41 6.40 9.56 2.60
CA LYS A 41 7.40 8.74 1.93
C LYS A 41 8.77 8.94 2.55
N VAL A 42 9.47 7.83 2.74
CA VAL A 42 10.88 7.81 3.14
C VAL A 42 11.69 7.08 2.06
N PRO A 43 12.98 7.42 1.88
CA PRO A 43 13.86 6.68 0.98
C PRO A 43 13.93 5.20 1.38
N GLU A 44 13.99 4.28 0.39
CA GLU A 44 14.16 2.84 0.66
C GLU A 44 15.42 2.56 1.51
N SER A 45 16.47 3.38 1.41
CA SER A 45 17.68 3.27 2.22
C SER A 45 17.49 3.58 3.71
N ALA A 46 16.40 4.24 4.08
CA ALA A 46 16.03 4.55 5.46
C ALA A 46 15.08 3.48 6.06
N LEU A 47 14.65 2.50 5.27
CA LEU A 47 13.78 1.40 5.68
C LEU A 47 14.58 0.11 5.77
N GLN A 48 14.17 -0.78 6.67
CA GLN A 48 14.62 -2.16 6.61
C GLN A 48 14.03 -2.84 5.36
N PRO A 49 14.71 -3.82 4.75
CA PRO A 49 14.20 -4.51 3.56
C PRO A 49 12.78 -5.08 3.72
N GLN A 50 12.42 -5.47 4.94
CA GLN A 50 11.09 -5.99 5.31
C GLN A 50 10.03 -4.89 5.55
N GLU A 51 10.44 -3.64 5.70
CA GLU A 51 9.57 -2.48 5.87
C GLU A 51 9.21 -1.83 4.52
N VAL A 52 9.94 -2.17 3.45
CA VAL A 52 9.68 -1.67 2.11
C VAL A 52 8.41 -2.33 1.55
N VAL A 53 7.46 -1.49 1.11
CA VAL A 53 6.25 -1.96 0.43
C VAL A 53 6.64 -2.71 -0.85
N PRO A 54 6.23 -3.97 -1.03
CA PRO A 54 6.52 -4.72 -2.24
C PRO A 54 5.95 -4.03 -3.48
N LYS A 55 6.75 -3.89 -4.54
CA LYS A 55 6.33 -3.29 -5.82
C LYS A 55 5.26 -4.11 -6.55
N ARG A 56 5.10 -5.38 -6.17
CA ARG A 56 4.10 -6.31 -6.70
C ARG A 56 3.62 -7.24 -5.60
N LEU A 57 2.32 -7.48 -5.56
CA LEU A 57 1.68 -8.48 -4.72
C LEU A 57 0.98 -9.49 -5.63
N GLU A 58 1.56 -10.68 -5.71
CA GLU A 58 1.11 -11.75 -6.61
C GLU A 58 1.13 -11.28 -8.08
N GLU A 59 -0.05 -11.10 -8.68
CA GLU A 59 -0.24 -10.69 -10.07
C GLU A 59 -0.49 -9.18 -10.24
N TYR A 60 -0.66 -8.43 -9.14
CA TYR A 60 -1.02 -7.01 -9.15
C TYR A 60 0.16 -6.13 -8.74
N ASP A 61 0.39 -5.06 -9.50
CA ASP A 61 1.38 -4.05 -9.14
C ASP A 61 0.87 -3.19 -7.96
N THR A 62 1.79 -2.72 -7.14
CA THR A 62 1.50 -1.86 -5.99
C THR A 62 1.81 -0.41 -6.32
N ASP A 63 0.96 0.51 -5.84
CA ASP A 63 1.13 1.94 -5.99
C ASP A 63 1.13 2.64 -4.63
N VAL A 64 2.25 3.24 -4.25
CA VAL A 64 2.40 3.91 -2.95
C VAL A 64 2.06 5.39 -3.09
N GLU A 65 1.01 5.83 -2.40
CA GLU A 65 0.53 7.20 -2.38
C GLU A 65 0.68 7.81 -1.00
N GLU A 66 1.29 8.99 -0.96
CA GLU A 66 1.40 9.77 0.27
C GLU A 66 0.15 10.64 0.40
N ILE A 67 -0.58 10.47 1.51
CA ILE A 67 -1.85 11.18 1.76
C ILE A 67 -1.81 12.00 3.05
N GLY A 68 -0.71 11.96 3.80
CA GLY A 68 -0.63 12.62 5.11
C GLY A 68 -1.38 11.87 6.22
N VAL A 69 -1.66 12.57 7.30
CA VAL A 69 -2.38 12.02 8.46
C VAL A 69 -3.88 11.98 8.16
N VAL A 70 -4.46 10.78 8.20
CA VAL A 70 -5.91 10.61 8.07
C VAL A 70 -6.55 10.87 9.44
N GLN A 71 -7.46 11.83 9.50
CA GLN A 71 -8.26 12.15 10.68
C GLN A 71 -9.74 11.92 10.36
N ALA A 72 -10.44 11.16 11.20
CA ALA A 72 -11.90 11.09 11.14
C ALA A 72 -12.47 12.43 11.62
N GLN A 73 -13.31 13.08 10.81
CA GLN A 73 -14.09 14.23 11.25
C GLN A 73 -15.37 13.72 11.92
N THR A 74 -15.54 14.03 13.20
CA THR A 74 -16.75 13.79 14.00
C THR A 74 -17.74 14.94 13.89
#